data_AF-A0A1L3MRY5-F1
#
_entry.id   AF-A0A1L3MRY5-F1
#
_cell.length_a   1.000
_cell.length_b   1.000
_cell.length_c   1.000
_cell.angle_alpha   90.00
_cell.angle_beta   90.00
_cell.angle_gamma   90.00
#
_symmetry.space_group_name_H-M   'P 1'
#
loop_
_entity.id
_entity.type
_entity.pdbx_description
1 polymer ?
#
loop_
_entity_poly.entity_id
_entity_poly.type
_entity_poly.pdbx_seq_one_letter_code
_entity_poly.pdbx_strand_id
1 'polypeptide(L)'
;MYDAFQLGPFTIQYFILVSVLTFLFTYFILDAFSKDHHLNVFLKKHYWTFVFLLFISYKFSVVLFRPELLLTTNWFFLTGGIRGVYVGLFLILIYLVWIVWVKNESLKNVLLSITVITCLFAVLFQLNKIVILSLVQEVLQI
;
A
#
# COMPACT_ATOMS: atom_id res chain seq x y z
N MET A 1 -5.82 -23.74 -0.13
CA MET A 1 -5.33 -22.48 -0.75
C MET A 1 -4.00 -22.17 -0.08
N TYR A 2 -2.92 -22.09 -0.84
CA TYR A 2 -1.63 -21.70 -0.29
C TYR A 2 -1.67 -20.20 0.00
N ASP A 3 -1.90 -19.82 1.27
CA ASP A 3 -2.01 -18.42 1.70
C ASP A 3 -0.66 -17.83 2.17
N ALA A 4 0.35 -18.69 2.34
CA ALA A 4 1.70 -18.28 2.68
C ALA A 4 2.77 -19.23 2.11
N PHE A 5 3.96 -18.68 1.87
CA PHE A 5 5.17 -19.42 1.59
C PHE A 5 6.04 -19.48 2.85
N GLN A 6 6.53 -20.66 3.22
CA GLN A 6 7.38 -20.83 4.39
C GLN A 6 8.85 -21.01 3.96
N LEU A 7 9.70 -20.08 4.36
CA LEU A 7 11.14 -20.10 4.11
C LEU A 7 11.86 -20.30 5.45
N GLY A 8 12.04 -21.57 5.82
CA GLY A 8 12.57 -21.96 7.13
C GLY A 8 11.64 -21.52 8.28
N PRO A 9 12.10 -20.73 9.26
CA PRO A 9 11.24 -20.23 10.35
C PRO A 9 10.36 -19.05 9.93
N PHE A 10 10.56 -18.47 8.73
CA PHE A 10 9.80 -17.31 8.27
C PHE A 10 8.60 -17.74 7.43
N THR A 11 7.41 -17.24 7.80
CA THR A 11 6.19 -17.42 7.01
C THR A 11 5.87 -16.10 6.31
N ILE A 12 5.95 -16.08 4.99
CA ILE A 12 5.63 -14.92 4.17
C ILE A 12 4.23 -15.13 3.60
N GLN A 13 3.26 -14.32 4.05
CA GLN A 13 1.92 -14.34 3.49
C GLN A 13 1.94 -13.80 2.05
N TYR A 14 1.32 -14.51 1.11
CA TYR A 14 1.27 -14.08 -0.29
C TYR A 14 0.61 -12.71 -0.43
N PHE A 15 -0.37 -12.40 0.41
CA PHE A 15 -0.99 -11.08 0.45
C PHE A 15 0.03 -9.96 0.67
N ILE A 16 0.97 -10.14 1.60
CA ILE A 16 2.00 -9.14 1.89
C ILE A 16 2.95 -9.00 0.70
N LEU A 17 3.39 -10.12 0.12
CA LEU A 17 4.27 -10.14 -1.04
C LEU A 17 3.63 -9.41 -2.25
N VAL A 18 2.40 -9.78 -2.60
CA VAL A 18 1.62 -9.15 -3.68
C VAL A 18 1.46 -7.67 -3.40
N SER A 19 1.12 -7.28 -2.17
CA SER A 19 0.93 -5.87 -1.82
C SER A 19 2.22 -5.06 -1.98
N VAL A 20 3.36 -5.55 -1.49
CA VAL A 20 4.66 -4.88 -1.60
C VAL A 20 5.08 -4.73 -3.06
N LEU A 21 4.99 -5.80 -3.87
CA LEU A 21 5.30 -5.73 -5.30
C LEU A 21 4.36 -4.77 -6.03
N THR A 22 3.09 -4.72 -5.65
CA THR A 22 2.13 -3.80 -6.24
C THR A 22 2.49 -2.35 -5.93
N PHE A 23 2.86 -2.03 -4.69
CA PHE A 23 3.35 -0.69 -4.36
C PHE A 23 4.63 -0.33 -5.14
N LEU A 24 5.55 -1.28 -5.33
CA LEU A 24 6.77 -1.03 -6.10
C LEU A 24 6.48 -0.82 -7.59
N PHE A 25 5.72 -1.71 -8.23
CA PHE A 25 5.39 -1.57 -9.64
C PHE A 25 4.51 -0.36 -9.94
N THR A 26 3.59 0.00 -9.04
CA THR A 26 2.82 1.24 -9.17
C THR A 26 3.75 2.44 -9.22
N TYR A 27 4.78 2.50 -8.36
CA TYR A 27 5.77 3.57 -8.39
C TYR A 27 6.57 3.59 -9.71
N PHE A 28 7.11 2.45 -10.14
CA PHE A 28 7.89 2.38 -11.38
C PHE A 28 7.08 2.72 -12.62
N ILE A 29 5.81 2.31 -12.67
CA ILE A 29 4.91 2.66 -13.76
C ILE A 29 4.64 4.17 -13.73
N LEU A 30 4.28 4.73 -12.58
CA LEU A 30 4.10 6.17 -12.46
C LEU A 30 5.35 6.94 -12.92
N ASP A 31 6.54 6.47 -12.56
CA ASP A 31 7.81 7.06 -12.99
C ASP A 31 8.04 6.94 -14.51
N ALA A 32 7.78 5.77 -15.10
CA ALA A 32 7.93 5.55 -16.53
C ALA A 32 6.98 6.41 -17.39
N PHE A 33 5.76 6.64 -16.89
CA PHE A 33 4.78 7.50 -17.56
C PHE A 33 4.92 9.00 -17.21
N SER A 34 5.90 9.38 -16.37
CA SER A 34 6.08 10.76 -15.86
C SER A 34 6.59 11.79 -16.89
N LYS A 35 6.57 11.51 -18.20
CA LYS A 35 6.93 12.51 -19.20
C LYS A 35 5.86 13.63 -19.22
N ASP A 36 6.25 14.80 -18.71
CA ASP A 36 5.63 16.13 -18.85
C ASP A 36 4.23 16.40 -18.28
N HIS A 37 3.55 15.43 -17.66
CA HIS A 37 2.26 15.69 -17.02
C HIS A 37 2.40 16.18 -15.56
N HIS A 38 1.87 17.37 -15.25
CA HIS A 38 1.78 17.93 -13.88
C HIS A 38 1.21 16.93 -12.85
N LEU A 39 0.30 16.06 -13.29
CA LEU A 39 -0.28 14.99 -12.48
C LEU A 39 0.79 13.99 -12.01
N ASN A 40 1.71 13.58 -12.88
CA ASN A 40 2.72 12.58 -12.56
C ASN A 40 3.79 13.12 -11.61
N VAL A 41 4.13 14.41 -11.74
CA VAL A 41 5.02 15.09 -10.79
C VAL A 41 4.40 15.15 -9.39
N PHE A 42 3.11 15.50 -9.28
CA PHE A 42 2.37 15.48 -8.02
C PHE A 42 2.37 14.08 -7.41
N LEU A 43 2.05 13.08 -8.23
CA LEU A 43 1.97 11.68 -7.84
C LEU A 43 3.31 11.19 -7.28
N LYS A 44 4.40 11.36 -8.02
CA LYS A 44 5.74 10.94 -7.60
C LYS A 44 6.17 11.60 -6.29
N LYS A 45 5.86 12.88 -6.12
CA LYS A 45 6.19 13.66 -4.91
C LYS A 45 5.47 13.15 -3.66
N HIS A 46 4.21 12.74 -3.79
CA HIS A 46 3.37 12.38 -2.64
C HIS A 46 3.20 10.88 -2.44
N TYR A 47 3.53 10.05 -3.44
CA TYR A 47 3.33 8.60 -3.41
C TYR A 47 3.92 7.93 -2.17
N TRP A 48 5.23 8.13 -1.92
CA TRP A 48 5.88 7.54 -0.75
C TRP A 48 5.35 8.09 0.57
N THR A 49 4.83 9.32 0.58
CA THR A 49 4.17 9.85 1.78
C THR A 49 2.85 9.12 2.04
N PHE A 50 2.05 8.83 1.00
CA PHE A 50 0.84 8.03 1.16
C PHE A 50 1.15 6.61 1.63
N VAL A 51 2.13 5.95 1.00
CA VAL A 51 2.57 4.60 1.40
C VAL A 51 3.05 4.59 2.85
N PHE A 52 3.85 5.59 3.24
CA PHE A 52 4.34 5.73 4.60
C PHE A 52 3.21 5.96 5.61
N LEU A 53 2.27 6.86 5.30
CA LEU A 53 1.09 7.10 6.14
C LEU A 53 0.25 5.84 6.31
N LEU A 54 0.06 5.07 5.23
CA LEU A 54 -0.70 3.82 5.30
C LEU A 54 0.04 2.78 6.15
N PHE A 55 1.35 2.63 5.96
CA PHE A 55 2.18 1.71 6.72
C PHE A 55 2.24 2.05 8.21
N ILE A 56 2.52 3.31 8.56
CA ILE A 56 2.63 3.75 9.94
C ILE A 56 1.28 3.62 10.65
N SER A 57 0.20 3.99 9.99
CA SER A 57 -1.15 3.88 10.55
C SER A 57 -1.54 2.42 10.75
N TYR A 58 -1.24 1.56 9.78
CA TYR A 58 -1.46 0.13 9.90
C TYR A 58 -0.68 -0.42 11.10
N LYS A 59 0.61 -0.09 11.22
CA LYS A 59 1.47 -0.56 12.32
C LYS A 59 1.00 -0.09 13.70
N PHE A 60 0.69 1.20 13.83
CA PHE A 60 0.37 1.83 15.11
C PHE A 60 -1.11 1.77 15.48
N SER A 61 -1.99 1.31 14.57
CA SER A 61 -3.40 1.07 14.90
C SER A 61 -3.61 0.10 16.06
N VAL A 62 -2.63 -0.76 16.33
CA VAL A 62 -2.61 -1.65 17.50
C VAL A 62 -2.70 -0.85 18.81
N VAL A 63 -2.06 0.33 18.87
CA VAL A 63 -2.13 1.20 20.06
C VAL A 63 -3.56 1.65 20.36
N LEU A 64 -4.34 1.91 19.30
CA LEU A 64 -5.70 2.43 19.43
C LEU A 64 -6.75 1.32 19.57
N PHE A 65 -6.57 0.19 18.89
CA PHE A 65 -7.63 -0.83 18.77
C PHE A 65 -7.33 -2.16 19.43
N ARG A 66 -6.06 -2.43 19.77
CA ARG A 66 -5.61 -3.68 20.42
C ARG A 66 -4.48 -3.40 21.43
N PRO A 67 -4.69 -2.51 22.41
CA PRO A 67 -3.66 -2.14 23.36
C PRO A 67 -3.12 -3.33 24.16
N GLU A 68 -3.90 -4.40 24.32
CA GLU A 68 -3.49 -5.65 24.94
C GLU A 68 -2.26 -6.29 24.29
N LEU A 69 -2.02 -6.06 22.99
CA LEU A 69 -0.85 -6.59 22.29
C LEU A 69 0.43 -5.83 22.64
N LEU A 70 0.34 -4.60 23.16
CA LEU A 70 1.51 -3.79 23.57
C LEU A 70 2.25 -4.40 24.77
N LEU A 71 1.54 -5.17 25.60
CA LEU A 71 2.11 -5.86 26.76
C LEU A 71 2.77 -7.20 26.39
N THR A 72 2.78 -7.57 25.10
CA THR A 72 3.32 -8.84 24.60
C THR A 72 4.41 -8.59 23.57
N THR A 73 5.19 -9.59 23.17
CA THR A 73 6.15 -9.44 22.05
C THR A 73 5.47 -9.29 20.68
N ASN A 74 4.14 -9.46 20.61
CA ASN A 74 3.39 -9.46 19.36
C ASN A 74 3.23 -8.08 18.71
N TRP A 75 3.56 -7.00 19.43
CA TRP A 75 3.53 -5.65 18.87
C TRP A 75 4.57 -5.44 17.76
N PHE A 76 5.62 -6.28 17.67
CA PHE A 76 6.58 -6.24 16.58
C PHE A 76 6.00 -6.72 15.23
N PHE A 77 4.94 -7.51 15.25
CA PHE A 77 4.29 -7.99 14.02
C PHE A 77 3.33 -6.96 13.40
N LEU A 78 2.94 -7.20 12.16
CA LEU A 78 2.02 -6.39 11.36
C LEU A 78 0.55 -6.73 11.71
N THR A 79 0.13 -6.41 12.93
CA THR A 79 -1.15 -6.85 13.54
C THR A 79 -2.31 -5.83 13.45
N GLY A 80 -2.15 -4.75 12.69
CA GLY A 80 -3.14 -3.67 12.60
C GLY A 80 -4.49 -4.04 11.97
N GLY A 81 -4.51 -5.06 11.11
CA GLY A 81 -5.73 -5.54 10.45
C GLY A 81 -6.47 -4.45 9.67
N ILE A 82 -7.76 -4.69 9.40
CA ILE A 82 -8.58 -3.79 8.57
C ILE A 82 -8.77 -2.40 9.21
N ARG A 83 -8.83 -2.32 10.54
CA ARG A 83 -9.00 -1.04 11.26
C ARG A 83 -7.81 -0.12 11.05
N GLY A 84 -6.59 -0.66 11.00
CA GLY A 84 -5.40 0.12 10.68
C GLY A 84 -5.38 0.68 9.26
N VAL A 85 -5.95 -0.05 8.30
CA VAL A 85 -6.13 0.45 6.92
C VAL A 85 -7.07 1.65 6.90
N TYR A 86 -8.21 1.59 7.61
CA TYR A 86 -9.14 2.72 7.69
C TYR A 86 -8.52 3.97 8.33
N VAL A 87 -7.73 3.81 9.39
CA VAL A 87 -6.99 4.95 9.99
C VAL A 87 -5.98 5.53 9.00
N GLY A 88 -5.27 4.68 8.25
CA GLY A 88 -4.35 5.13 7.21
C GLY A 88 -5.05 5.92 6.11
N LEU A 89 -6.20 5.44 5.62
CA LEU A 89 -7.01 6.16 4.63
C LEU A 89 -7.49 7.50 5.17
N PHE A 90 -7.92 7.56 6.43
CA PHE A 90 -8.34 8.80 7.08
C PHE A 90 -7.19 9.82 7.17
N LEU A 91 -5.98 9.38 7.56
CA LEU A 91 -4.80 10.24 7.62
C LEU A 91 -4.34 10.72 6.25
N ILE A 92 -4.44 9.89 5.22
CA ILE A 92 -4.21 10.30 3.83
C ILE A 92 -5.21 11.38 3.42
N LEU A 93 -6.49 11.24 3.79
CA LEU A 93 -7.53 12.23 3.49
C LEU A 93 -7.22 13.57 4.15
N ILE A 94 -6.83 13.58 5.44
CA ILE A 94 -6.38 14.79 6.14
C ILE A 94 -5.17 15.42 5.43
N TYR A 95 -4.19 14.60 5.04
CA TYR A 95 -3.00 15.08 4.35
C TYR A 95 -3.31 15.67 2.97
N LEU A 96 -4.30 15.13 2.26
CA LEU A 96 -4.77 15.68 0.98
C LEU A 96 -5.46 17.03 1.16
N VAL A 97 -6.33 17.16 2.18
CA VAL A 97 -6.95 18.46 2.52
C VAL A 97 -5.86 19.49 2.86
N TRP A 98 -4.86 19.09 3.64
CA TRP A 98 -3.72 19.94 3.95
C TRP A 98 -2.97 20.41 2.70
N ILE A 99 -2.72 19.51 1.74
CA ILE A 99 -2.07 19.88 0.47
C ILE A 99 -2.90 20.88 -0.32
N VAL A 100 -4.20 20.66 -0.45
CA VAL A 100 -5.08 21.58 -1.19
C VAL A 100 -5.10 22.95 -0.53
N TRP A 101 -5.25 23.00 0.81
CA TRP A 101 -5.39 24.27 1.54
C TRP A 101 -4.08 25.04 1.68
N VAL A 102 -2.98 24.35 1.98
CA VAL A 102 -1.69 25.01 2.30
C VAL A 102 -0.81 25.16 1.08
N LYS A 103 -0.84 24.20 0.15
CA LYS A 103 0.00 24.23 -1.07
C LYS A 103 -0.72 24.77 -2.29
N ASN A 104 -1.99 25.16 -2.15
CA ASN A 104 -2.84 25.74 -3.19
C ASN A 104 -2.90 24.87 -4.46
N GLU A 105 -2.84 23.56 -4.28
CA GLU A 105 -2.97 22.58 -5.37
C GLU A 105 -4.43 22.49 -5.81
N SER A 106 -4.66 22.37 -7.11
CA SER A 106 -6.01 22.22 -7.67
C SER A 106 -6.67 20.95 -7.14
N LEU A 107 -7.83 21.10 -6.48
CA LEU A 107 -8.63 19.98 -5.96
C LEU A 107 -8.98 18.97 -7.07
N LYS A 108 -9.21 19.44 -8.30
CA LYS A 108 -9.45 18.58 -9.47
C LYS A 108 -8.23 17.70 -9.76
N ASN A 109 -7.03 18.25 -9.69
CA ASN A 109 -5.79 17.50 -9.92
C ASN A 109 -5.58 16.47 -8.82
N VAL A 110 -5.80 16.83 -7.56
CA VAL A 110 -5.68 15.93 -6.42
C VAL A 110 -6.65 14.74 -6.53
N LEU A 111 -7.93 15.00 -6.83
CA LEU A 111 -8.92 13.93 -7.01
C LEU A 111 -8.59 13.01 -8.19
N LEU A 112 -8.17 13.58 -9.32
CA LEU A 112 -7.79 12.80 -10.49
C LEU A 112 -6.56 11.94 -10.18
N SER A 113 -5.55 12.49 -9.52
CA SER A 113 -4.36 11.77 -9.07
C SER A 113 -4.70 10.57 -8.17
N ILE A 114 -5.57 10.75 -7.17
CA ILE A 114 -6.00 9.66 -6.29
C ILE A 114 -6.72 8.57 -7.09
N THR A 115 -7.60 8.97 -8.01
CA THR A 115 -8.37 8.04 -8.84
C THR A 115 -7.43 7.21 -9.72
N VAL A 116 -6.45 7.85 -10.34
CA VAL A 116 -5.44 7.19 -11.19
C VAL A 116 -4.58 6.23 -10.37
N ILE A 117 -4.04 6.65 -9.20
CA ILE A 117 -3.26 5.74 -8.34
C ILE A 117 -4.10 4.53 -7.94
N THR A 118 -5.32 4.77 -7.48
CA THR A 118 -6.18 3.71 -6.94
C THR A 118 -6.55 2.71 -8.03
N CYS A 119 -6.89 3.19 -9.22
CA CYS A 119 -7.17 2.35 -10.39
C CYS A 119 -5.93 1.55 -10.81
N LEU A 120 -4.78 2.22 -10.94
CA LEU A 120 -3.53 1.58 -11.33
C LEU A 120 -3.11 0.52 -10.31
N PHE A 121 -3.17 0.82 -9.02
CA PHE A 121 -2.88 -0.11 -7.94
C PHE A 121 -3.81 -1.32 -7.99
N ALA A 122 -5.12 -1.13 -8.20
CA ALA A 122 -6.07 -2.23 -8.27
C ALA A 122 -5.78 -3.17 -9.45
N VAL A 123 -5.47 -2.63 -10.63
CA VAL A 123 -5.11 -3.43 -11.82
C VAL A 123 -3.82 -4.21 -11.56
N LEU A 124 -2.78 -3.54 -11.08
CA LEU A 124 -1.49 -4.17 -10.78
C LEU A 124 -1.59 -5.21 -9.68
N PHE A 125 -2.44 -4.99 -8.67
CA PHE A 125 -2.68 -5.95 -7.62
C PHE A 125 -3.24 -7.26 -8.18
N GLN A 126 -4.23 -7.19 -9.07
CA GLN A 126 -4.79 -8.38 -9.71
C GLN A 126 -3.77 -9.07 -10.62
N LEU A 127 -2.99 -8.31 -11.40
CA LEU A 127 -1.93 -8.87 -12.25
C LEU A 127 -0.86 -9.58 -11.43
N ASN A 128 -0.33 -8.93 -10.39
CA ASN A 128 0.67 -9.52 -9.51
C ASN A 128 0.15 -10.76 -8.79
N LYS A 129 -1.12 -10.73 -8.36
CA LYS A 129 -1.78 -11.89 -7.76
C LYS A 129 -1.81 -13.06 -8.74
N ILE A 130 -2.20 -12.84 -9.99
CA ILE A 130 -2.25 -13.89 -11.02
C ILE A 130 -0.85 -14.46 -11.27
N VAL A 131 0.15 -13.60 -11.49
CA VAL A 131 1.54 -13.99 -11.77
C VAL A 131 2.15 -14.80 -10.62
N ILE A 132 1.95 -14.37 -9.37
CA ILE A 132 2.47 -15.11 -8.22
C ILE A 132 1.78 -16.47 -8.08
N LEU A 133 0.46 -16.53 -8.26
CA LEU A 133 -0.28 -17.79 -8.17
C LEU A 133 0.13 -18.78 -9.27
N SER A 134 0.37 -18.32 -10.51
CA SER A 134 0.83 -19.19 -11.60
C SER A 134 2.24 -19.73 -11.33
N LEU A 135 3.17 -18.88 -10.87
CA LEU A 135 4.52 -19.30 -10.53
C LEU A 135 4.54 -20.34 -9.40
N VAL A 136 3.70 -20.15 -8.37
CA VAL A 136 3.58 -21.10 -7.26
C VAL A 136 3.04 -22.44 -7.72
N GLN A 137 2.07 -22.45 -8.65
CA GLN A 137 1.53 -23.68 -9.23
C GLN A 137 2.57 -24.46 -10.04
N GLU A 138 3.38 -23.78 -10.85
CA GLU A 138 4.46 -24.42 -11.62
C GLU A 138 5.54 -25.02 -10.72
N VAL A 139 5.93 -24.33 -9.64
CA VAL A 139 6.96 -24.81 -8.70
C VAL A 139 6.50 -26.01 -7.86
N LEU A 140 5.18 -26.14 -7.60
CA LEU A 140 4.58 -27.25 -6.84
C LEU A 140 4.20 -28.46 -7.70
N GLN A 141 4.38 -28.42 -9.03
CA GLN A 141 4.14 -29.56 -9.94
C GLN A 141 5.35 -30.49 -10.11
N ILE A 142 6.18 -30.62 -9.07
CA ILE A 142 7.20 -31.69 -8.95
C ILE A 142 6.76 -32.69 -7.89
#